data_AF-A0A1S9S147-F1
#
_entry.id   AF-A0A1S9S147-F1
#
_cell.length_a   1.000
_cell.length_b   1.000
_cell.length_c   1.000
_cell.angle_alpha   90.00
_cell.angle_beta   90.00
_cell.angle_gamma   90.00
#
_symmetry.space_group_name_H-M   'P 1'
#
loop_
_entity.id
_entity.type
_entity.pdbx_description
1 polymer ?
#
loop_
_entity_poly.entity_id
_entity_poly.type
_entity_poly.pdbx_seq_one_letter_code
_entity_poly.pdbx_strand_id
1 'polypeptide(L)'
;MVDQHLSLPTFSFAPDRDGSNGYSPLAVFPLSTRRSKDTHSKPSISQSGYYYINIDGAIVGGTNSSSFAPFVGFVDTATTLTMLPSAIVTAIAPSFNPPASIAASTQLRGDYILGATFLNNVLSTFDLGTLEVRFTGLSQKL
;
A
#
# COMPACT_ATOMS: atom_id res chain seq x y z
N MET A 1 13.63 -19.29 7.35
CA MET A 1 14.52 -18.12 7.52
C MET A 1 14.54 -17.62 8.94
N VAL A 2 13.41 -17.15 9.49
CA VAL A 2 13.33 -16.70 10.90
C VAL A 2 13.66 -17.84 11.87
N ASP A 3 12.98 -18.99 11.75
CA ASP A 3 13.23 -20.17 12.60
C ASP A 3 14.61 -20.81 12.41
N GLN A 4 15.29 -20.46 11.32
CA GLN A 4 16.66 -20.88 11.03
C GLN A 4 17.68 -19.84 11.49
N HIS A 5 17.24 -18.76 12.15
CA HIS A 5 18.06 -17.63 12.60
C HIS A 5 18.85 -16.95 11.48
N LEU A 6 18.35 -17.00 10.25
CA LEU A 6 18.99 -16.40 9.07
C LEU A 6 18.52 -14.96 8.80
N SER A 7 17.43 -14.52 9.44
CA SER A 7 16.91 -13.17 9.32
C SER A 7 16.08 -12.78 10.54
N LEU A 8 15.90 -11.47 10.72
CA LEU A 8 14.81 -10.95 11.56
C LEU A 8 13.45 -11.31 10.93
N PRO A 9 12.36 -11.28 11.72
CA PRO A 9 10.98 -11.44 11.22
C PRO A 9 10.50 -10.16 10.50
N THR A 10 11.34 -9.62 9.62
CA THR A 10 11.12 -8.38 8.89
C THR A 10 11.51 -8.56 7.45
N PHE A 11 10.68 -8.05 6.54
CA PHE A 11 11.02 -7.96 5.12
C PHE A 11 10.51 -6.64 4.55
N SER A 12 11.11 -6.23 3.43
CA SER A 12 10.68 -5.02 2.73
C SER A 12 10.48 -5.31 1.24
N PHE A 13 9.74 -4.43 0.59
CA PHE A 13 9.38 -4.53 -0.81
C PHE A 13 9.30 -3.14 -1.43
N ALA A 14 9.97 -2.95 -2.56
CA ALA A 14 9.96 -1.74 -3.37
C ALA A 14 10.07 -2.14 -4.86
N PRO A 15 8.94 -2.37 -5.53
CA PRO A 15 8.93 -2.68 -6.95
C PRO A 15 9.34 -1.44 -7.75
N ASP A 16 10.16 -1.63 -8.77
CA ASP A 16 10.48 -0.59 -9.73
C ASP A 16 9.35 -0.54 -10.77
N ARG A 17 8.74 0.64 -10.91
CA ARG A 17 7.60 0.85 -11.80
C ARG A 17 8.01 0.77 -13.27
N ASP A 18 9.19 1.30 -13.60
CA ASP A 18 9.60 1.61 -14.97
C ASP A 18 10.98 1.03 -15.33
N GLY A 19 11.55 0.18 -14.46
CA GLY A 19 12.84 -0.45 -14.67
C GLY A 19 12.80 -1.98 -14.56
N SER A 20 13.91 -2.62 -14.95
CA SER A 20 14.06 -4.08 -14.89
C SER A 20 14.31 -4.61 -13.47
N ASN A 21 14.44 -3.75 -12.46
CA ASN A 21 15.08 -4.06 -11.18
C ASN A 21 14.18 -3.69 -9.99
N GLY A 22 13.16 -4.51 -9.69
CA GLY A 22 12.45 -4.43 -8.42
C GLY A 22 13.29 -4.94 -7.23
N TYR A 23 13.02 -4.42 -6.03
CA TYR A 23 13.75 -4.78 -4.82
C TYR A 23 12.83 -5.51 -3.82
N SER A 24 13.20 -6.74 -3.45
CA SER A 24 12.49 -7.57 -2.45
C SER A 24 13.48 -8.16 -1.44
N PRO A 25 14.02 -7.37 -0.50
CA PRO A 25 14.95 -7.85 0.51
C PRO A 25 14.25 -8.65 1.61
N LEU A 26 14.99 -9.62 2.11
CA LEU A 26 14.70 -10.31 3.36
C LEU A 26 15.67 -9.69 4.39
N ALA A 27 15.13 -9.12 5.49
CA ALA A 27 15.76 -8.20 6.45
C ALA A 27 15.84 -6.71 6.06
N VAL A 28 16.02 -5.87 7.08
CA VAL A 28 16.15 -4.40 6.95
C VAL A 28 17.50 -4.06 6.34
N PHE A 29 17.51 -3.72 5.06
CA PHE A 29 18.68 -3.12 4.41
C PHE A 29 18.45 -1.62 4.22
N PRO A 30 19.48 -0.78 4.40
CA PRO A 30 19.36 0.65 4.16
C PRO A 30 19.31 0.88 2.65
N LEU A 31 18.13 0.80 2.05
CA LEU A 31 17.94 1.36 0.73
C LEU A 31 18.07 2.88 0.88
N SER A 32 19.07 3.47 0.23
CA SER A 32 19.28 4.92 0.18
C SER A 32 18.22 5.57 -0.70
N THR A 33 16.97 5.55 -0.26
CA THR A 33 15.91 6.38 -0.82
C THR A 33 15.98 7.71 -0.08
N ARG A 34 16.00 8.83 -0.82
CA ARG A 34 15.95 10.16 -0.20
C ARG A 34 14.64 10.25 0.59
N ARG A 35 14.74 10.11 1.91
CA ARG A 35 13.62 10.05 2.87
C ARG A 35 12.66 11.21 2.66
N SER A 36 11.46 10.92 2.16
CA SER A 36 10.35 11.85 2.20
C SER A 36 9.21 11.21 2.99
N LYS A 37 9.25 11.40 4.33
CA LYS A 37 8.19 11.08 5.30
C LYS A 37 7.91 9.58 5.51
N ASP A 38 8.18 9.10 6.73
CA ASP A 38 7.84 7.74 7.18
C ASP A 38 6.42 7.76 7.78
N THR A 39 5.53 6.87 7.32
CA THR A 39 4.24 6.60 7.97
C THR A 39 4.21 5.21 8.57
N HIS A 40 3.61 5.13 9.76
CA HIS A 40 3.56 3.93 10.60
C HIS A 40 2.11 3.49 10.75
N SER A 41 1.80 2.24 10.41
CA SER A 41 0.48 1.65 10.57
C SER A 41 0.57 0.33 11.32
N LYS A 42 -0.28 0.16 12.33
CA LYS A 42 -0.43 -1.14 13.03
C LYS A 42 -1.37 -2.03 12.21
N PRO A 43 -0.95 -3.25 11.82
CA PRO A 43 -1.81 -4.19 11.17
C PRO A 43 -2.97 -4.57 12.08
N SER A 44 -4.13 -4.80 11.48
CA SER A 44 -5.29 -5.33 12.18
C SER A 44 -5.07 -6.82 12.47
N ILE A 45 -4.72 -7.13 13.71
CA ILE A 45 -4.39 -8.49 14.17
C ILE A 45 -5.59 -9.45 14.23
N SER A 46 -6.81 -8.94 14.01
CA SER A 46 -8.05 -9.71 14.11
C SER A 46 -8.39 -10.53 12.85
N GLN A 47 -7.64 -10.35 11.76
CA GLN A 47 -7.92 -11.00 10.47
C GLN A 47 -6.69 -11.79 10.01
N SER A 48 -6.86 -13.11 9.90
CA SER A 48 -5.80 -14.05 9.52
C SER A 48 -5.62 -14.12 8.00
N GLY A 49 -4.38 -14.26 7.54
CA GLY A 49 -4.03 -14.57 6.15
C GLY A 49 -3.61 -13.39 5.28
N TYR A 50 -3.82 -12.14 5.73
CA TYR A 50 -3.40 -10.94 4.99
C TYR A 50 -2.86 -9.85 5.93
N TYR A 51 -2.08 -8.93 5.38
CA TYR A 51 -1.59 -7.74 6.09
C TYR A 51 -2.65 -6.63 6.09
N TYR A 52 -3.72 -6.84 6.85
CA TYR A 52 -4.74 -5.81 7.06
C TYR A 52 -4.15 -4.64 7.84
N ILE A 53 -4.54 -3.42 7.48
CA ILE A 53 -4.15 -2.17 8.14
C ILE A 53 -5.40 -1.31 8.36
N ASN A 54 -5.39 -0.54 9.45
CA ASN A 54 -6.37 0.52 9.65
C ASN A 54 -5.93 1.74 8.84
N ILE A 55 -6.83 2.25 8.01
CA ILE A 55 -6.63 3.48 7.23
C ILE A 55 -7.53 4.54 7.87
N ASP A 56 -6.92 5.59 8.42
CA ASP A 56 -7.64 6.66 9.16
C ASP A 56 -8.61 7.47 8.29
N GLY A 57 -8.48 7.34 6.97
CA GLY A 57 -9.34 7.96 5.99
C GLY A 57 -8.61 8.15 4.66
N ALA A 58 -9.32 8.70 3.69
CA ALA A 58 -8.74 9.13 2.43
C ALA A 58 -9.09 10.59 2.19
N ILE A 59 -8.20 11.30 1.49
CA ILE A 59 -8.45 12.64 1.00
C ILE A 59 -8.32 12.58 -0.52
N VAL A 60 -9.35 13.03 -1.23
CA VAL A 60 -9.36 13.11 -2.69
C VAL A 60 -9.42 14.57 -3.11
N GLY A 61 -8.54 14.97 -4.01
CA GLY A 61 -8.49 16.32 -4.58
C GLY A 61 -7.39 17.20 -4.00
N GLY A 62 -7.16 18.35 -4.65
CA GLY A 62 -6.25 19.40 -4.20
C GLY A 62 -6.99 20.47 -3.40
N THR A 63 -7.18 21.66 -3.98
CA THR A 63 -7.80 22.82 -3.33
C THR A 63 -9.24 22.60 -2.86
N ASN A 64 -9.99 21.70 -3.51
CA ASN A 64 -11.31 21.24 -3.08
C ASN A 64 -11.23 19.76 -2.70
N SER A 65 -10.76 19.49 -1.48
CA SER A 65 -10.56 18.13 -1.00
C SER A 65 -11.81 17.54 -0.35
N SER A 66 -12.19 16.34 -0.76
CA SER A 66 -13.19 15.53 -0.05
C SER A 66 -12.48 14.58 0.91
N SER A 67 -12.92 14.55 2.16
CA SER A 67 -12.42 13.61 3.17
C SER A 67 -13.38 12.44 3.34
N PHE A 68 -12.84 11.24 3.47
CA PHE A 68 -13.58 10.00 3.62
C PHE A 68 -13.24 9.36 4.97
N ALA A 69 -14.25 8.75 5.60
CA ALA A 69 -14.13 8.11 6.91
C ALA A 69 -13.10 6.96 6.93
N PRO A 70 -12.57 6.58 8.11
CA PRO A 70 -11.69 5.44 8.25
C PRO A 70 -12.25 4.15 7.64
N PHE A 71 -11.36 3.31 7.12
CA PHE A 71 -11.69 1.98 6.60
C PHE A 71 -10.53 1.00 6.82
N VAL A 72 -10.81 -0.29 6.70
CA VAL A 72 -9.80 -1.35 6.80
C VAL A 72 -9.47 -1.84 5.40
N GLY A 73 -8.20 -1.88 5.05
CA GLY A 73 -7.73 -2.49 3.80
C GLY A 73 -6.57 -3.45 4.08
N PHE A 74 -6.12 -4.20 3.08
CA PHE A 74 -4.92 -5.01 3.19
C PHE A 74 -3.92 -4.70 2.08
N VAL A 75 -2.66 -5.00 2.36
CA VAL A 75 -1.56 -4.81 1.41
C VAL A 75 -1.39 -6.09 0.59
N ASP A 76 -1.44 -5.96 -0.73
CA ASP A 76 -1.37 -7.11 -1.64
C ASP A 76 -0.44 -6.86 -2.82
N THR A 77 0.62 -7.65 -2.89
CA THR A 77 1.59 -7.59 -3.99
C THR A 77 1.11 -8.33 -5.24
N ALA A 78 0.12 -9.21 -5.12
CA ALA A 78 -0.43 -10.00 -6.23
C ALA A 78 -1.57 -9.29 -6.97
N THR A 79 -2.08 -8.17 -6.43
CA THR A 79 -3.14 -7.37 -7.07
C THR A 79 -2.54 -6.14 -7.75
N THR A 80 -2.79 -5.98 -9.06
CA THR A 80 -2.27 -4.84 -9.82
C THR A 80 -2.91 -3.51 -9.41
N LEU A 81 -4.23 -3.48 -9.16
CA LEU A 81 -4.99 -2.26 -8.91
C LEU A 81 -5.23 -2.02 -7.42
N THR A 82 -5.23 -0.76 -7.00
CA THR A 82 -5.75 -0.35 -5.70
C THR A 82 -7.29 -0.40 -5.73
N MET A 83 -7.90 -1.14 -4.81
CA MET A 83 -9.34 -1.26 -4.68
C MET A 83 -9.83 -0.46 -3.49
N LEU A 84 -10.66 0.55 -3.72
CA LEU A 84 -11.09 1.53 -2.71
C LEU A 84 -12.61 1.46 -2.47
N PRO A 85 -13.10 2.00 -1.34
CA PRO A 85 -14.52 2.24 -1.12
C PRO A 85 -15.21 2.88 -2.32
N SER A 86 -16.41 2.41 -2.64
CA SER A 86 -17.18 2.91 -3.79
C SER A 86 -17.41 4.42 -3.74
N ALA A 87 -17.58 4.99 -2.54
CA ALA A 87 -17.69 6.44 -2.34
C ALA A 87 -16.44 7.20 -2.80
N ILE A 88 -15.25 6.65 -2.55
CA ILE A 88 -13.98 7.24 -3.00
C ILE A 88 -13.84 7.09 -4.51
N VAL A 89 -14.09 5.88 -5.04
CA VAL A 89 -13.98 5.62 -6.50
C VAL A 89 -14.93 6.53 -7.29
N THR A 90 -16.17 6.70 -6.83
CA THR A 90 -17.17 7.56 -7.46
C THR A 90 -16.77 9.03 -7.40
N ALA A 91 -16.07 9.47 -6.36
CA ALA A 91 -15.56 10.84 -6.26
C ALA A 91 -14.36 11.09 -7.18
N ILE A 92 -13.49 10.08 -7.41
CA ILE A 92 -12.30 10.22 -8.26
C ILE A 92 -12.64 10.05 -9.75
N ALA A 93 -13.53 9.12 -10.12
CA ALA A 93 -13.75 8.74 -11.52
C ALA A 93 -14.05 9.93 -12.48
N PRO A 94 -14.85 10.95 -12.09
CA PRO A 94 -15.11 12.11 -12.94
C PRO A 94 -13.91 13.07 -13.10
N SER A 95 -12.86 12.93 -12.29
CA SER A 95 -11.68 13.81 -12.34
C SER A 95 -10.71 13.49 -13.48
N PHE A 96 -10.89 12.35 -14.15
CA PHE A 96 -10.11 11.98 -15.35
C PHE A 96 -10.76 12.53 -16.63
N ASN A 97 -9.95 12.72 -17.69
CA ASN A 97 -10.43 13.11 -19.02
C ASN A 97 -9.91 12.14 -20.10
N PRO A 98 -10.77 11.28 -20.70
CA PRO A 98 -12.20 11.12 -20.39
C PRO A 98 -12.43 10.56 -18.97
N PRO A 99 -13.65 10.72 -18.40
CA PRO A 99 -13.98 10.14 -17.09
C PRO A 99 -13.64 8.65 -17.03
N ALA A 100 -13.07 8.21 -15.91
CA ALA A 100 -12.67 6.81 -15.76
C ALA A 100 -13.89 5.89 -15.65
N SER A 101 -13.82 4.73 -16.29
CA SER A 101 -14.81 3.67 -16.11
C SER A 101 -14.58 2.95 -14.78
N ILE A 102 -15.63 2.81 -13.98
CA ILE A 102 -15.57 2.02 -12.74
C ILE A 102 -15.60 0.54 -13.13
N ALA A 103 -14.50 -0.17 -12.92
CA ALA A 103 -14.46 -1.61 -13.13
C ALA A 103 -15.37 -2.31 -12.10
N ALA A 104 -16.27 -3.18 -12.56
CA ALA A 104 -17.02 -4.06 -11.68
C ALA A 104 -16.03 -4.99 -10.98
N SER A 105 -15.91 -4.81 -9.67
CA SER A 105 -14.99 -5.55 -8.82
C SER A 105 -15.51 -6.97 -8.60
N THR A 106 -14.73 -7.99 -8.99
CA THR A 106 -14.89 -9.37 -8.49
C THR A 106 -14.21 -9.50 -7.11
N GLN A 107 -14.42 -8.53 -6.22
CA GLN A 107 -13.84 -8.52 -4.88
C GLN A 107 -14.18 -9.83 -4.19
N LEU A 108 -13.15 -10.54 -3.75
CA LEU A 108 -13.36 -11.83 -3.12
C LEU A 108 -14.13 -11.70 -1.80
N ARG A 109 -14.15 -10.53 -1.12
CA ARG A 109 -14.79 -10.36 0.20
C ARG A 109 -15.27 -8.95 0.60
N GLY A 110 -15.32 -7.97 -0.31
CA GLY A 110 -15.63 -6.58 0.06
C GLY A 110 -14.47 -5.84 0.75
N ASP A 111 -13.28 -6.41 0.68
CA ASP A 111 -12.06 -5.86 1.27
C ASP A 111 -11.40 -4.83 0.34
N TYR A 112 -10.83 -3.78 0.93
CA TYR A 112 -10.08 -2.75 0.22
C TYR A 112 -8.61 -3.15 0.10
N ILE A 113 -8.01 -2.89 -1.07
CA ILE A 113 -6.69 -3.44 -1.42
C ILE A 113 -5.74 -2.31 -1.76
N LEU A 114 -4.59 -2.28 -1.08
CA LEU A 114 -3.43 -1.51 -1.50
C LEU A 114 -2.55 -2.37 -2.40
N GLY A 115 -2.87 -2.34 -3.70
CA GLY A 115 -2.19 -3.10 -4.75
C GLY A 115 -0.95 -2.42 -5.34
N ALA A 116 -0.42 -2.98 -6.43
CA ALA A 116 0.80 -2.53 -7.10
C ALA A 116 0.79 -1.04 -7.48
N THR A 117 -0.35 -0.48 -7.90
CA THR A 117 -0.47 0.96 -8.19
C THR A 117 -0.11 1.86 -7.01
N PHE A 118 -0.33 1.41 -5.77
CA PHE A 118 0.14 2.07 -4.56
C PHE A 118 1.59 1.69 -4.25
N LEU A 119 1.89 0.38 -4.23
CA LEU A 119 3.19 -0.16 -3.81
C LEU A 119 4.37 0.29 -4.67
N ASN A 120 4.14 0.60 -5.94
CA ASN A 120 5.15 1.16 -6.85
C ASN A 120 5.68 2.54 -6.43
N ASN A 121 5.05 3.21 -5.48
CA ASN A 121 5.44 4.55 -5.03
C ASN A 121 6.02 4.56 -3.62
N VAL A 122 6.12 3.41 -2.95
CA VAL A 122 6.53 3.32 -1.55
C VAL A 122 7.49 2.15 -1.33
N LEU A 123 8.49 2.37 -0.47
CA LEU A 123 9.16 1.26 0.20
C LEU A 123 8.21 0.78 1.30
N SER A 124 7.72 -0.45 1.15
CA SER A 124 6.87 -1.10 2.14
C SER A 124 7.73 -1.97 3.04
N THR A 125 7.63 -1.81 4.36
CA THR A 125 8.34 -2.64 5.34
C THR A 125 7.34 -3.32 6.26
N PHE A 126 7.45 -4.63 6.36
CA PHE A 126 6.61 -5.49 7.19
C PHE A 126 7.45 -6.01 8.34
N ASP A 127 7.21 -5.51 9.54
CA ASP A 127 7.84 -5.97 10.77
C ASP A 127 6.86 -6.85 11.55
N LEU A 128 7.04 -8.17 11.44
CA LEU A 128 6.17 -9.14 12.09
C LEU A 128 6.54 -9.32 13.58
N GLY A 129 7.75 -8.90 13.98
CA GLY A 129 8.17 -8.94 15.38
C GLY A 129 7.48 -7.87 16.22
N THR A 130 7.27 -6.68 15.65
CA THR A 130 6.55 -5.57 16.31
C THR A 130 5.09 -5.45 15.89
N LEU A 131 4.65 -6.25 14.91
CA LEU A 131 3.35 -6.15 14.26
C LEU A 131 3.14 -4.74 13.72
N GLU A 132 3.91 -4.39 12.70
CA GLU A 132 3.90 -3.07 12.09
C GLU A 132 4.10 -3.14 10.57
N VAL A 133 3.36 -2.30 9.83
CA VAL A 133 3.66 -2.00 8.43
C VAL A 133 4.04 -0.53 8.32
N ARG A 134 5.13 -0.26 7.59
CA ARG A 134 5.62 1.10 7.33
C ARG A 134 5.69 1.36 5.84
N PHE A 135 5.33 2.57 5.44
CA PHE A 135 5.48 3.05 4.08
C PHE A 135 6.38 4.29 4.06
N THR A 136 7.43 4.24 3.25
CA THR A 136 8.30 5.38 3.00
C THR A 136 8.16 5.78 1.54
N GLY A 137 7.82 7.04 1.27
CA GLY A 137 7.67 7.54 -0.10
C GLY A 137 8.95 7.36 -0.92
N LEU A 138 8.82 6.77 -2.12
CA LEU A 138 9.90 6.72 -3.09
C LEU A 138 9.91 8.02 -3.90
N SER A 139 11.08 8.62 -4.07
CA SER A 139 11.24 9.78 -4.95
C SER A 139 11.06 9.32 -6.40
N GLN A 140 9.99 9.77 -7.06
CA GLN A 140 9.79 9.50 -8.49
C GLN A 140 10.90 10.17 -9.29
N LYS A 141 11.49 9.44 -10.26
CA LYS A 141 12.28 10.07 -11.32
C LYS A 141 11.29 10.83 -12.20
N LEU A 142 11.29 12.16 -12.10
CA LEU A 142 10.62 13.03 -13.08
C LEU A 142 11.38 12.99 -14.41
#